data_AF-A0A7G9TAU7-F1
#
_entry.id   AF-A0A7G9TAU7-F1
#
_cell.length_a   1.000
_cell.length_b   1.000
_cell.length_c   1.000
_cell.angle_alpha   90.00
_cell.angle_beta   90.00
_cell.angle_gamma   90.00
#
_symmetry.space_group_name_H-M   'P 1'
#
loop_
_entity.id
_entity.type
_entity.pdbx_description
1 polymer ?
#
loop_
_entity_poly.entity_id
_entity_poly.type
_entity_poly.pdbx_seq_one_letter_code
_entity_poly.pdbx_strand_id
1 'polypeptide(L)'
;MDELDKLCATIVERCSQRADLQRAEIRLTLQLKAICRRFVKGDVPDSVRLYSSLQGKSDHPYRTTALAVTQVLLNAREDIRQGRLLIEAQLEQDVRALPIWPRVKATHGLGFLGVALLIGATGDLRRYSNHSKVWKRLGLAVIDGRCQRKVPGPEGVRQGFSPNRRSTMWNLGSNMLRTQSGLPTGRRYKAREPGPFRLGYDARKAYELANGLPKAHAHNRAKRYMEKKLVRNIWRAWREAGPALAPALAPA
;
A
#
# COMPACT_ATOMS: atom_id res chain seq x y z
N MET A 1 -16.84 3.14 -23.72
CA MET A 1 -16.27 3.04 -22.35
C MET A 1 -17.40 3.36 -21.39
N ASP A 2 -17.83 2.40 -20.59
CA ASP A 2 -18.93 2.61 -19.64
C ASP A 2 -18.49 3.48 -18.45
N GLU A 3 -19.43 3.95 -17.62
CA GLU A 3 -19.12 4.84 -16.50
C GLU A 3 -18.16 4.21 -15.49
N LEU A 4 -18.29 2.90 -15.25
CA LEU A 4 -17.42 2.16 -14.34
C LEU A 4 -16.00 2.02 -14.90
N ASP A 5 -15.84 1.84 -16.21
CA ASP A 5 -14.55 1.86 -16.88
C ASP A 5 -13.88 3.23 -16.73
N LYS A 6 -14.64 4.32 -16.92
CA LYS A 6 -14.15 5.69 -16.72
C LYS A 6 -13.71 5.90 -15.27
N LEU A 7 -14.52 5.48 -14.29
CA LEU A 7 -14.18 5.57 -12.87
C LEU A 7 -12.91 4.77 -12.53
N CYS A 8 -12.79 3.55 -13.04
CA CYS A 8 -11.58 2.75 -12.86
C CYS A 8 -10.35 3.42 -13.49
N ALA A 9 -10.49 4.02 -14.67
CA ALA A 9 -9.41 4.78 -15.31
C ALA A 9 -9.01 6.01 -14.50
N THR A 10 -9.97 6.75 -13.96
CA THR A 10 -9.73 7.88 -13.05
C THR A 10 -8.96 7.45 -11.79
N ILE A 11 -9.36 6.33 -11.16
CA ILE A 11 -8.64 5.79 -10.00
C ILE A 11 -7.20 5.40 -10.36
N VAL A 12 -6.99 4.79 -11.53
CA VAL A 12 -5.65 4.42 -12.02
C VAL A 12 -4.77 5.65 -12.18
N GLU A 13 -5.29 6.71 -12.79
CA GLU A 13 -4.57 7.96 -12.99
C GLU A 13 -4.26 8.66 -11.65
N ARG A 14 -5.25 8.81 -10.77
CA ARG A 14 -5.06 9.39 -9.43
C ARG A 14 -4.06 8.60 -8.58
N CYS A 15 -4.03 7.26 -8.70
CA CYS A 15 -3.00 6.45 -8.05
C CYS A 15 -1.59 6.77 -8.56
N SER A 16 -1.44 7.05 -9.85
CA SER A 16 -0.17 7.43 -10.48
C SER A 16 0.28 8.80 -9.99
N GLN A 17 -0.61 9.80 -10.02
CA GLN A 17 -0.37 11.15 -9.50
C GLN A 17 0.01 11.13 -8.01
N ARG A 18 -0.73 10.37 -7.19
CA ARG A 18 -0.41 10.16 -5.77
C ARG A 18 1.00 9.59 -5.60
N ALA A 19 1.38 8.61 -6.42
CA ALA A 19 2.70 7.99 -6.34
C ALA A 19 3.82 8.96 -6.74
N ASP A 20 3.57 9.85 -7.70
CA ASP A 20 4.52 10.89 -8.13
C ASP A 20 4.73 11.93 -7.02
N LEU A 21 3.63 12.46 -6.45
CA LEU A 21 3.71 13.39 -5.32
C LEU A 21 4.38 12.75 -4.09
N GLN A 22 4.06 11.49 -3.77
CA GLN A 22 4.72 10.78 -2.68
C GLN A 22 6.23 10.62 -2.92
N ARG A 23 6.65 10.32 -4.16
CA ARG A 23 8.08 10.22 -4.50
C ARG A 23 8.77 11.57 -4.38
N ALA A 24 8.12 12.67 -4.80
CA ALA A 24 8.65 14.01 -4.65
C ALA A 24 8.79 14.43 -3.17
N GLU A 25 7.76 14.18 -2.36
CA GLU A 25 7.77 14.42 -0.90
C GLU A 25 8.95 13.68 -0.21
N ILE A 26 9.18 12.41 -0.57
CA ILE A 26 10.30 11.62 -0.06
C ILE A 26 11.64 12.23 -0.47
N ARG A 27 11.81 12.64 -1.73
CA ARG A 27 13.06 13.23 -2.21
C ARG A 27 13.38 14.55 -1.49
N LEU A 28 12.40 15.42 -1.30
CA LEU A 28 12.56 16.65 -0.51
C LEU A 28 12.93 16.34 0.95
N THR A 29 12.27 15.34 1.55
CA THR A 29 12.59 14.89 2.90
C THR A 29 14.03 14.39 3.03
N LEU A 30 14.51 13.62 2.04
CA LEU A 30 15.89 13.14 2.02
C LEU A 30 16.89 14.27 1.83
N GLN A 31 16.58 15.25 0.98
CA GLN A 31 17.41 16.43 0.78
C GLN A 31 17.51 17.28 2.06
N LEU A 32 16.38 17.52 2.73
CA LEU A 32 16.33 18.21 4.02
C LEU A 32 17.21 17.50 5.07
N LYS A 33 17.08 16.17 5.18
CA LYS A 33 17.91 15.37 6.10
C LYS A 33 19.40 15.43 5.75
N ALA A 34 19.76 15.43 4.46
CA ALA A 34 21.14 15.57 4.03
C ALA A 34 21.71 16.95 4.43
N ILE A 35 20.92 18.02 4.29
CA ILE A 35 21.31 19.36 4.77
C ILE A 35 21.52 19.35 6.27
N CYS A 36 20.58 18.80 7.07
CA CYS A 36 20.72 18.70 8.52
C CYS A 36 22.00 17.93 8.92
N ARG A 37 22.34 16.83 8.23
CA ARG A 37 23.59 16.07 8.48
C ARG A 37 24.85 16.91 8.32
N ARG A 38 24.88 17.89 7.40
CA ARG A 38 26.04 18.77 7.23
C ARG A 38 26.26 19.68 8.43
N PHE A 39 25.20 20.18 9.06
CA PHE A 39 25.30 21.03 10.27
C PHE A 39 25.87 20.30 11.48
N VAL A 40 25.62 19.00 11.60
CA VAL A 40 26.05 18.17 12.73
C VAL A 40 27.26 17.29 12.39
N LYS A 41 28.03 17.67 11.36
CA LYS A 41 29.25 16.97 10.92
C LYS A 41 29.08 15.45 10.71
N GLY A 42 27.91 15.04 10.22
CA GLY A 42 27.60 13.65 9.89
C GLY A 42 26.96 12.83 11.01
N ASP A 43 26.76 13.38 12.22
CA ASP A 43 26.06 12.67 13.31
C ASP A 43 24.61 12.36 12.91
N VAL A 44 24.29 11.08 12.74
CA VAL A 44 22.97 10.64 12.28
C VAL A 44 21.87 10.90 13.32
N PRO A 45 21.97 10.42 14.58
CA PRO A 45 21.02 10.77 15.63
C PRO A 45 20.77 12.27 15.77
N ASP A 46 21.83 13.08 15.78
CA ASP A 46 21.71 14.52 15.96
C ASP A 46 21.06 15.19 14.74
N SER A 47 21.35 14.71 13.53
CA SER A 47 20.70 15.21 12.32
C SER A 47 19.19 14.94 12.30
N VAL A 48 18.74 13.83 12.90
CA VAL A 48 17.32 13.50 13.03
C VAL A 48 16.65 14.42 14.05
N ARG A 49 17.34 14.77 15.14
CA ARG A 49 16.88 15.75 16.13
C ARG A 49 16.75 17.14 15.52
N LEU A 50 17.78 17.61 14.79
CA LEU A 50 17.73 18.87 14.05
C LEU A 50 16.60 18.88 13.01
N TYR A 51 16.45 17.83 12.21
CA TYR A 51 15.33 17.75 11.26
C TYR A 51 13.96 17.81 11.97
N SER A 52 13.82 17.19 13.14
CA SER A 52 12.59 17.23 13.94
C SER A 52 12.32 18.64 14.49
N SER A 53 13.36 19.40 14.84
CA SER A 53 13.21 20.79 15.30
C SER A 53 12.72 21.72 14.20
N LEU A 54 13.15 21.49 12.94
CA LEU A 54 12.62 22.21 11.77
C LEU A 54 11.11 21.98 11.56
N GLN A 55 10.58 20.86 12.06
CA GLN A 55 9.14 20.56 12.06
C GLN A 55 8.42 21.01 13.34
N GLY A 56 9.09 21.76 14.22
CA GLY A 56 8.53 22.23 15.49
C GLY A 56 8.35 21.15 16.55
N LYS A 57 8.96 19.96 16.40
CA LYS A 57 8.76 18.81 17.31
C LYS A 57 9.79 18.71 18.44
N SER A 58 10.88 19.46 18.34
CA SER A 58 11.96 19.49 19.33
C SER A 58 12.70 20.82 19.23
N ASP A 59 13.61 21.06 20.16
CA ASP A 59 14.56 22.16 20.04
C ASP A 59 15.92 21.66 19.51
N HIS A 60 16.72 22.56 18.94
CA HIS A 60 18.08 22.27 18.50
C HIS A 60 18.92 23.55 18.37
N PRO A 61 20.20 23.57 18.80
CA PRO A 61 21.05 24.75 18.68
C PRO A 61 21.16 25.31 17.26
N TYR A 62 21.31 24.44 16.26
CA TYR A 62 21.37 24.84 14.85
C TYR A 62 20.01 25.10 14.18
N ARG A 63 18.89 25.12 14.92
CA ARG A 63 17.54 25.25 14.33
C ARG A 63 17.43 26.49 13.47
N THR A 64 17.78 27.66 13.99
CA THR A 64 17.61 28.95 13.31
C THR A 64 18.40 28.99 12.00
N THR A 65 19.69 28.62 12.04
CA THR A 65 20.56 28.61 10.86
C THR A 65 20.13 27.56 9.84
N ALA A 66 19.74 26.36 10.30
CA ALA A 66 19.26 25.31 9.41
C ALA A 66 17.92 25.68 8.77
N LEU A 67 17.03 26.37 9.49
CA LEU A 67 15.75 26.83 8.96
C LEU A 67 15.96 27.85 7.84
N ALA A 68 16.87 28.81 8.02
CA ALA A 68 17.19 29.82 7.01
C ALA A 68 17.57 29.21 5.65
N VAL A 69 18.31 28.07 5.64
CA VAL A 69 18.73 27.41 4.39
C VAL A 69 17.75 26.36 3.88
N THR A 70 16.82 25.88 4.71
CA THR A 70 15.88 24.80 4.36
C THR A 70 14.46 25.27 4.13
N GLN A 71 14.13 26.52 4.43
CA GLN A 71 12.75 27.03 4.41
C GLN A 71 12.05 26.79 3.07
N VAL A 72 12.72 27.08 1.95
CA VAL A 72 12.16 26.88 0.60
C VAL A 72 11.80 25.41 0.35
N LEU A 73 12.66 24.48 0.78
CA LEU A 73 12.41 23.04 0.63
C LEU A 73 11.33 22.53 1.59
N LEU A 74 11.21 23.13 2.78
CA LEU A 74 10.12 22.82 3.72
C LEU A 74 8.77 23.23 3.15
N ASN A 75 8.67 24.44 2.60
CA ASN A 75 7.45 24.95 1.96
C ASN A 75 7.05 24.06 0.78
N ALA A 76 7.99 23.82 -0.14
CA ALA A 76 7.74 22.95 -1.30
C ALA A 76 7.31 21.53 -0.88
N ARG A 77 7.88 20.97 0.19
CA ARG A 77 7.47 19.66 0.71
C ARG A 77 6.03 19.70 1.22
N GLU A 78 5.65 20.77 1.90
CA GLU A 78 4.30 20.89 2.45
C GLU A 78 3.26 21.06 1.32
N ASP A 79 3.54 21.88 0.30
CA ASP A 79 2.65 22.03 -0.86
C ASP A 79 2.41 20.69 -1.58
N ILE A 80 3.48 19.93 -1.81
CA ILE A 80 3.40 18.59 -2.42
C ILE A 80 2.59 17.63 -1.53
N ARG A 81 2.77 17.72 -0.20
CA ARG A 81 2.01 16.91 0.75
C ARG A 81 0.53 17.26 0.71
N GLN A 82 0.17 18.54 0.68
CA GLN A 82 -1.22 18.99 0.58
C GLN A 82 -1.84 18.50 -0.73
N GLY A 83 -1.13 18.63 -1.86
CA GLY A 83 -1.56 18.05 -3.13
C GLY A 83 -1.81 16.54 -3.05
N ARG A 84 -0.92 15.79 -2.39
CA ARG A 84 -1.12 14.34 -2.19
C ARG A 84 -2.36 14.03 -1.35
N LEU A 85 -2.61 14.80 -0.28
CA LEU A 85 -3.78 14.62 0.58
C LEU A 85 -5.08 14.91 -0.16
N LEU A 86 -5.11 15.92 -1.03
CA LEU A 86 -6.26 16.22 -1.90
C LEU A 86 -6.55 15.04 -2.84
N ILE A 87 -5.52 14.46 -3.46
CA ILE A 87 -5.69 13.27 -4.31
C ILE A 87 -6.17 12.07 -3.50
N GLU A 88 -5.68 11.87 -2.27
CA GLU A 88 -6.15 10.80 -1.39
C GLU A 88 -7.63 10.97 -1.01
N ALA A 89 -8.10 12.20 -0.77
CA ALA A 89 -9.52 12.48 -0.54
C ALA A 89 -10.38 12.20 -1.78
N GLN A 90 -9.90 12.56 -2.98
CA GLN A 90 -10.59 12.24 -4.23
C GLN A 90 -10.64 10.72 -4.49
N LEU A 91 -9.54 10.00 -4.23
CA LEU A 91 -9.49 8.54 -4.32
C LEU A 91 -10.49 7.88 -3.37
N GLU A 92 -10.69 8.45 -2.17
CA GLU A 92 -11.71 7.96 -1.25
C GLU A 92 -13.11 8.07 -1.84
N GLN A 93 -13.46 9.22 -2.42
CA GLN A 93 -14.75 9.43 -3.08
C GLN A 93 -14.95 8.46 -4.24
N ASP A 94 -13.96 8.31 -5.13
CA ASP A 94 -14.03 7.39 -6.26
C ASP A 94 -14.21 5.94 -5.83
N VAL A 95 -13.44 5.50 -4.82
CA VAL A 95 -13.54 4.15 -4.30
C VAL A 95 -14.91 3.92 -3.69
N ARG A 96 -15.47 4.89 -2.97
CA ARG A 96 -16.81 4.79 -2.39
C ARG A 96 -17.91 4.62 -3.45
N ALA A 97 -17.70 5.17 -4.64
CA ALA A 97 -18.60 5.02 -5.79
C ALA A 97 -18.48 3.66 -6.50
N LEU A 98 -17.43 2.88 -6.22
CA LEU A 98 -17.27 1.55 -6.83
C LEU A 98 -18.36 0.58 -6.33
N PRO A 99 -18.91 -0.28 -7.22
CA PRO A 99 -19.89 -1.32 -6.84
C PRO A 99 -19.43 -2.23 -5.70
N ILE A 100 -18.12 -2.48 -5.62
CA ILE A 100 -17.56 -3.36 -4.60
C ILE A 100 -17.52 -2.74 -3.21
N TRP A 101 -17.55 -1.42 -3.09
CA TRP A 101 -17.26 -0.73 -1.84
C TRP A 101 -18.17 -1.16 -0.69
N PRO A 102 -19.51 -1.26 -0.85
CA PRO A 102 -20.40 -1.74 0.21
C PRO A 102 -20.01 -3.11 0.78
N ARG A 103 -19.45 -4.00 -0.05
CA ARG A 103 -19.02 -5.35 0.35
C ARG A 103 -17.65 -5.33 0.99
N VAL A 104 -16.68 -4.60 0.41
CA VAL A 104 -15.29 -4.65 0.86
C VAL A 104 -15.00 -3.76 2.06
N LYS A 105 -15.79 -2.70 2.31
CA LYS A 105 -15.61 -1.79 3.45
C LYS A 105 -15.71 -2.47 4.81
N ALA A 106 -16.45 -3.58 4.90
CA ALA A 106 -16.57 -4.39 6.11
C ALA A 106 -15.30 -5.23 6.41
N THR A 107 -14.37 -5.33 5.45
CA THR A 107 -13.12 -6.08 5.64
C THR A 107 -12.19 -5.28 6.53
N HIS A 108 -12.11 -5.66 7.80
CA HIS A 108 -11.25 -5.02 8.78
C HIS A 108 -9.77 -4.96 8.31
N GLY A 109 -9.19 -3.76 8.29
CA GLY A 109 -7.84 -3.52 7.79
C GLY A 109 -7.71 -3.23 6.30
N LEU A 110 -8.80 -3.32 5.53
CA LEU A 110 -8.87 -2.88 4.14
C LEU A 110 -9.57 -1.52 4.05
N GLY A 111 -8.80 -0.43 4.12
CA GLY A 111 -9.32 0.92 3.92
C GLY A 111 -9.46 1.30 2.43
N PHE A 112 -10.06 2.46 2.16
CA PHE A 112 -10.27 2.96 0.79
C PHE A 112 -8.96 2.98 -0.02
N LEU A 113 -7.85 3.41 0.59
CA LEU A 113 -6.56 3.49 -0.09
C LEU A 113 -6.04 2.10 -0.51
N GLY A 114 -6.31 1.07 0.29
CA GLY A 114 -5.97 -0.31 -0.07
C GLY A 114 -6.74 -0.79 -1.31
N VAL A 115 -8.01 -0.42 -1.41
CA VAL A 115 -8.85 -0.70 -2.58
C VAL A 115 -8.39 0.14 -3.79
N ALA A 116 -8.18 1.45 -3.61
CA ALA A 116 -7.67 2.34 -4.65
C ALA A 116 -6.38 1.81 -5.27
N LEU A 117 -5.38 1.47 -4.45
CA LEU A 117 -4.09 0.97 -4.93
C LEU A 117 -4.20 -0.40 -5.64
N LEU A 118 -5.16 -1.24 -5.24
CA LEU A 118 -5.44 -2.49 -5.94
C LEU A 118 -5.99 -2.21 -7.33
N ILE A 119 -7.00 -1.33 -7.43
CA ILE A 119 -7.57 -0.90 -8.72
C ILE A 119 -6.55 -0.14 -9.55
N GLY A 120 -5.71 0.71 -8.97
CA GLY A 120 -4.61 1.36 -9.67
C GLY A 120 -3.61 0.36 -10.28
N ALA A 121 -3.41 -0.80 -9.64
CA ALA A 121 -2.52 -1.84 -10.15
C ALA A 121 -3.18 -2.75 -11.21
N THR A 122 -4.48 -3.00 -11.09
CA THR A 122 -5.22 -3.97 -11.91
C THR A 122 -6.06 -3.34 -13.02
N GLY A 123 -6.46 -2.09 -12.86
CA GLY A 123 -7.62 -1.51 -13.55
C GLY A 123 -8.92 -2.19 -13.13
N ASP A 124 -9.90 -2.13 -14.02
CA ASP A 124 -11.20 -2.79 -13.87
C ASP A 124 -11.07 -4.31 -13.68
N LEU A 125 -11.57 -4.83 -12.56
CA LEU A 125 -11.52 -6.25 -12.23
C LEU A 125 -12.45 -7.12 -13.09
N ARG A 126 -13.46 -6.55 -13.76
CA ARG A 126 -14.37 -7.28 -14.67
C ARG A 126 -13.62 -7.90 -15.85
N ARG A 127 -12.52 -7.26 -16.26
CA ARG A 127 -11.68 -7.70 -17.39
C ARG A 127 -10.91 -8.99 -17.10
N TYR A 128 -10.85 -9.42 -15.84
CA TYR A 128 -10.21 -10.67 -15.44
C TYR A 128 -11.24 -11.79 -15.33
N SER A 129 -11.15 -12.77 -16.24
CA SER A 129 -12.07 -13.92 -16.26
C SER A 129 -11.99 -14.79 -14.99
N ASN A 130 -10.88 -14.73 -14.24
CA ASN A 130 -10.75 -15.38 -12.94
C ASN A 130 -9.74 -14.65 -12.05
N HIS A 131 -9.83 -14.89 -10.75
CA HIS A 131 -8.94 -14.30 -9.75
C HIS A 131 -7.46 -14.70 -9.94
N SER A 132 -7.15 -15.85 -10.55
CA SER A 132 -5.78 -16.27 -10.84
C SER A 132 -5.08 -15.34 -11.84
N LYS A 133 -5.81 -14.77 -12.81
CA LYS A 133 -5.28 -13.74 -13.71
C LYS A 133 -4.95 -12.44 -12.95
N VAL A 134 -5.76 -12.08 -11.96
CA VAL A 134 -5.47 -10.93 -11.07
C VAL A 134 -4.22 -11.21 -10.23
N TRP A 135 -4.06 -12.43 -9.71
CA TRP A 135 -2.84 -12.83 -9.00
C TRP A 135 -1.59 -12.69 -9.88
N LYS A 136 -1.64 -13.11 -11.15
CA LYS A 136 -0.52 -12.93 -12.10
C LYS A 136 -0.20 -11.45 -12.32
N ARG A 137 -1.22 -10.60 -12.48
CA ARG A 137 -1.04 -9.14 -12.63
C ARG A 137 -0.35 -8.51 -11.41
N LEU A 138 -0.68 -8.96 -10.21
CA LEU A 138 -0.17 -8.45 -8.93
C LEU A 138 1.16 -9.08 -8.48
N GLY A 139 1.75 -10.00 -9.26
CA GLY A 139 3.02 -10.65 -8.88
C GLY A 139 2.85 -11.77 -7.84
N LEU A 140 1.64 -12.33 -7.69
CA LEU A 140 1.31 -13.38 -6.72
C LEU A 140 1.29 -14.78 -7.32
N ALA A 141 1.38 -14.92 -8.64
CA ALA A 141 1.28 -16.21 -9.30
C ALA A 141 2.44 -17.16 -8.94
N VAL A 142 2.17 -18.45 -9.09
CA VAL A 142 3.18 -19.50 -9.12
C VAL A 142 3.17 -20.03 -10.55
N ILE A 143 4.33 -20.02 -11.21
CA ILE A 143 4.53 -20.41 -12.60
C ILE A 143 5.64 -21.46 -12.58
N ASP A 144 5.38 -22.62 -13.16
CA ASP A 144 6.33 -23.75 -13.22
C ASP A 144 6.87 -24.13 -11.82
N GLY A 145 5.96 -24.23 -10.84
CA GLY A 145 6.30 -24.54 -9.44
C GLY A 145 7.03 -23.45 -8.67
N ARG A 146 7.40 -22.34 -9.32
CA ARG A 146 8.17 -21.24 -8.71
C ARG A 146 7.32 -19.98 -8.57
N CYS A 147 7.60 -19.20 -7.53
CA CYS A 147 6.90 -17.93 -7.40
C CYS A 147 7.36 -16.91 -8.45
N GLN A 148 6.40 -16.16 -8.98
CA GLN A 148 6.68 -15.09 -9.94
C GLN A 148 7.66 -14.08 -9.35
N ARG A 149 8.68 -13.72 -10.12
CA ARG A 149 9.78 -12.84 -9.70
C ARG A 149 10.34 -12.03 -10.87
N LYS A 150 11.21 -11.07 -10.59
CA LYS A 150 11.96 -10.37 -11.64
C LYS A 150 12.99 -11.34 -12.24
N VAL A 151 12.85 -11.64 -13.52
CA VAL A 151 13.78 -12.48 -14.31
C VAL A 151 14.07 -11.73 -15.62
N PRO A 152 15.31 -11.70 -16.12
CA PRO A 152 15.62 -11.13 -17.42
C PRO A 152 15.14 -12.01 -18.58
N GLY A 153 15.11 -11.45 -19.79
CA GLY A 153 14.86 -12.20 -21.03
C GLY A 153 13.41 -12.64 -21.25
N PRO A 154 13.18 -13.59 -22.19
CA PRO A 154 11.85 -14.05 -22.60
C PRO A 154 11.00 -14.61 -21.45
N GLU A 155 11.66 -15.26 -20.47
CA GLU A 155 10.97 -15.76 -19.27
C GLU A 155 10.35 -14.62 -18.47
N GLY A 156 11.06 -13.50 -18.31
CA GLY A 156 10.58 -12.31 -17.63
C GLY A 156 9.33 -11.73 -18.30
N VAL A 157 9.33 -11.66 -19.63
CA VAL A 157 8.19 -11.20 -20.44
C VAL A 157 6.98 -12.12 -20.23
N ARG A 158 7.18 -13.44 -20.32
CA ARG A 158 6.14 -14.46 -20.10
C ARG A 158 5.54 -14.40 -18.69
N GLN A 159 6.38 -14.20 -17.68
CA GLN A 159 5.94 -14.01 -16.29
C GLN A 159 5.16 -12.70 -16.14
N GLY A 160 5.55 -11.62 -16.82
CA GLY A 160 4.89 -10.31 -16.74
C GLY A 160 5.00 -9.68 -15.34
N PHE A 161 6.09 -9.97 -14.63
CA PHE A 161 6.30 -9.49 -13.26
C PHE A 161 6.52 -7.97 -13.22
N SER A 162 5.74 -7.28 -12.39
CA SER A 162 5.94 -5.85 -12.10
C SER A 162 6.38 -5.67 -10.65
N PRO A 163 7.61 -5.19 -10.39
CA PRO A 163 8.09 -4.91 -9.03
C PRO A 163 7.17 -3.94 -8.28
N ASN A 164 6.65 -2.92 -8.97
CA ASN A 164 5.76 -1.91 -8.38
C ASN A 164 4.45 -2.54 -7.90
N ARG A 165 3.77 -3.33 -8.75
CA ARG A 165 2.51 -4.00 -8.36
C ARG A 165 2.74 -5.01 -7.23
N ARG A 166 3.85 -5.74 -7.27
CA ARG A 166 4.22 -6.66 -6.19
C ARG A 166 4.46 -5.93 -4.88
N SER A 167 5.12 -4.78 -4.92
CA SER A 167 5.39 -3.92 -3.75
C SER A 167 4.09 -3.39 -3.15
N THR A 168 3.15 -2.91 -3.98
CA THR A 168 1.80 -2.51 -3.54
C THR A 168 1.12 -3.63 -2.77
N MET A 169 1.09 -4.85 -3.32
CA MET A 169 0.47 -6.00 -2.66
C MET A 169 1.23 -6.40 -1.38
N TRP A 170 2.56 -6.30 -1.38
CA TRP A 170 3.36 -6.58 -0.19
C TRP A 170 3.01 -5.66 0.97
N ASN A 171 2.90 -4.35 0.70
CA ASN A 171 2.58 -3.35 1.70
C ASN A 171 1.13 -3.49 2.19
N LEU A 172 0.18 -3.73 1.28
CA LEU A 172 -1.20 -4.02 1.62
C LEU A 172 -1.30 -5.27 2.50
N GLY A 173 -0.60 -6.36 2.14
CA GLY A 173 -0.54 -7.59 2.92
C GLY A 173 0.08 -7.39 4.30
N SER A 174 1.15 -6.62 4.43
CA SER A 174 1.77 -6.31 5.73
C SER A 174 0.82 -5.54 6.65
N ASN A 175 0.13 -4.53 6.11
CA ASN A 175 -0.85 -3.75 6.86
C ASN A 175 -2.06 -4.60 7.26
N MET A 176 -2.57 -5.41 6.35
CA MET A 176 -3.64 -6.37 6.64
C MET A 176 -3.23 -7.31 7.77
N LEU A 177 -2.04 -7.89 7.72
CA LEU A 177 -1.56 -8.83 8.74
C LEU A 177 -1.49 -8.17 10.12
N ARG A 178 -0.93 -6.96 10.21
CA ARG A 178 -0.81 -6.20 11.47
C ARG A 178 -2.16 -5.79 12.02
N THR A 179 -3.08 -5.39 11.16
CA THR A 179 -4.43 -5.01 11.60
C THR A 179 -5.25 -6.23 12.00
N GLN A 180 -5.08 -7.36 11.32
CA GLN A 180 -5.81 -8.59 11.63
C GLN A 180 -5.21 -9.38 12.79
N SER A 181 -3.96 -9.12 13.21
CA SER A 181 -3.24 -9.94 14.18
C SER A 181 -3.79 -9.93 15.60
N GLY A 182 -4.64 -8.96 15.94
CA GLY A 182 -5.24 -8.84 17.28
C GLY A 182 -4.27 -8.57 18.44
N LEU A 183 -2.96 -8.70 18.20
CA LEU A 183 -1.90 -8.48 19.15
C LEU A 183 -1.61 -6.98 19.34
N PRO A 184 -1.34 -6.53 20.58
CA PRO A 184 -0.83 -5.21 20.85
C PRO A 184 0.55 -4.97 20.21
N THR A 185 0.62 -4.36 19.02
CA THR A 185 1.91 -3.83 18.52
C THR A 185 2.22 -2.49 19.21
N GLY A 186 2.77 -2.55 20.42
CA GLY A 186 3.11 -1.39 21.24
C GLY A 186 1.93 -0.83 22.06
N ARG A 187 2.15 0.33 22.72
CA ARG A 187 1.25 0.93 23.73
C ARG A 187 -0.16 1.34 23.25
N ARG A 188 -0.51 1.16 21.97
CA ARG A 188 -1.74 1.74 21.37
C ARG A 188 -2.82 0.75 20.95
N TYR A 189 -2.59 -0.56 20.99
CA TYR A 189 -3.55 -1.54 20.48
C TYR A 189 -4.11 -2.41 21.61
N LYS A 190 -5.44 -2.48 21.71
CA LYS A 190 -6.12 -3.43 22.60
C LYS A 190 -6.02 -4.84 22.03
N ALA A 191 -5.82 -5.82 22.89
CA ALA A 191 -5.95 -7.23 22.51
C ALA A 191 -7.34 -7.48 21.94
N ARG A 192 -7.42 -8.21 20.82
CA ARG A 192 -8.68 -8.63 20.21
C ARG A 192 -8.50 -9.96 19.52
N GLU A 193 -9.62 -10.60 19.23
CA GLU A 193 -9.65 -11.80 18.41
C GLU A 193 -8.98 -11.58 17.04
N PRO A 194 -8.12 -12.51 16.59
CA PRO A 194 -7.55 -12.48 15.26
C PRO A 194 -8.64 -12.52 14.18
N GLY A 195 -8.51 -11.66 13.17
CA GLY A 195 -9.44 -11.67 12.06
C GLY A 195 -9.24 -12.85 11.08
N PRO A 196 -10.19 -13.09 10.16
CA PRO A 196 -10.21 -14.27 9.29
C PRO A 196 -9.00 -14.38 8.34
N PHE A 197 -8.34 -13.27 8.02
CA PHE A 197 -7.11 -13.29 7.22
C PHE A 197 -5.90 -13.70 8.06
N ARG A 198 -5.87 -13.30 9.34
CA ARG A 198 -4.82 -13.73 10.27
C ARG A 198 -4.90 -15.23 10.53
N LEU A 199 -6.10 -15.75 10.81
CA LEU A 199 -6.30 -17.19 11.03
C LEU A 199 -5.84 -18.02 9.84
N GLY A 200 -6.19 -17.60 8.61
CA GLY A 200 -5.72 -18.27 7.40
C GLY A 200 -4.22 -18.17 7.19
N TYR A 201 -3.59 -17.07 7.59
CA TYR A 201 -2.14 -16.92 7.58
C TYR A 201 -1.46 -17.84 8.60
N ASP A 202 -1.95 -17.88 9.85
CA ASP A 202 -1.33 -18.69 10.91
C ASP A 202 -1.44 -20.18 10.61
N ALA A 203 -2.61 -20.66 10.15
CA ALA A 203 -2.80 -22.03 9.70
C ALA A 203 -1.84 -22.39 8.55
N ARG A 204 -1.69 -21.51 7.55
CA ARG A 204 -0.74 -21.76 6.45
C ARG A 204 0.70 -21.75 6.94
N LYS A 205 1.05 -20.86 7.86
CA LYS A 205 2.41 -20.78 8.40
C LYS A 205 2.77 -22.04 9.19
N ALA A 206 1.85 -22.54 10.01
CA ALA A 206 2.02 -23.79 10.75
C ALA A 206 2.21 -24.98 9.79
N TYR A 207 1.39 -25.08 8.74
CA TYR A 207 1.54 -26.09 7.71
C TYR A 207 2.92 -26.03 7.03
N GLU A 208 3.41 -24.86 6.63
CA GLU A 208 4.71 -24.73 5.96
C GLU A 208 5.89 -25.07 6.90
N LEU A 209 5.78 -24.72 8.19
CA LEU A 209 6.76 -25.09 9.21
C LEU A 209 6.79 -26.61 9.43
N ALA A 210 5.63 -27.26 9.50
CA ALA A 210 5.51 -28.72 9.63
C ALA A 210 6.11 -29.46 8.42
N ASN A 211 6.10 -28.84 7.24
CA ASN A 211 6.77 -29.34 6.03
C ASN A 211 8.27 -28.98 5.97
N GLY A 212 8.89 -28.61 7.10
CA GLY A 212 10.33 -28.38 7.22
C GLY A 212 10.84 -27.06 6.64
N LEU A 213 9.96 -26.12 6.25
CA LEU A 213 10.44 -24.83 5.74
C LEU A 213 10.97 -23.92 6.85
N PRO A 214 12.08 -23.20 6.62
CA PRO A 214 12.55 -22.19 7.55
C PRO A 214 11.50 -21.10 7.82
N LYS A 215 11.54 -20.54 9.03
CA LYS A 215 10.57 -19.54 9.53
C LYS A 215 10.29 -18.39 8.56
N ALA A 216 11.33 -17.87 7.90
CA ALA A 216 11.21 -16.80 6.93
C ALA A 216 10.47 -17.24 5.64
N HIS A 217 10.75 -18.45 5.14
CA HIS A 217 10.06 -19.00 3.98
C HIS A 217 8.60 -19.34 4.29
N ALA A 218 8.34 -19.95 5.45
CA ALA A 218 6.98 -20.21 5.94
C ALA A 218 6.17 -18.91 6.09
N HIS A 219 6.76 -17.87 6.67
CA HIS A 219 6.16 -16.53 6.75
C HIS A 219 5.79 -15.98 5.37
N ASN A 220 6.73 -15.99 4.43
CA ASN A 220 6.52 -15.44 3.09
C ASN A 220 5.45 -16.20 2.29
N ARG A 221 5.42 -17.53 2.41
CA ARG A 221 4.38 -18.36 1.77
C ARG A 221 3.01 -18.14 2.40
N ALA A 222 2.92 -18.12 3.73
CA ALA A 222 1.68 -17.82 4.45
C ALA A 222 1.15 -16.42 4.14
N LYS A 223 2.03 -15.42 4.09
CA LYS A 223 1.65 -14.04 3.71
C LYS A 223 1.11 -14.00 2.29
N ARG A 224 1.79 -14.63 1.32
CA ARG A 224 1.30 -14.72 -0.06
C ARG A 224 -0.06 -15.43 -0.15
N TYR A 225 -0.26 -16.48 0.65
CA TYR A 225 -1.55 -17.17 0.71
C TYR A 225 -2.68 -16.26 1.19
N MET A 226 -2.43 -15.48 2.25
CA MET A 226 -3.36 -14.46 2.74
C MET A 226 -3.63 -13.36 1.70
N GLU A 227 -2.58 -12.84 1.04
CA GLU A 227 -2.68 -11.87 -0.06
C GLU A 227 -3.59 -12.41 -1.19
N LYS A 228 -3.38 -13.68 -1.60
CA LYS A 228 -4.20 -14.35 -2.61
C LYS A 228 -5.66 -14.48 -2.18
N LYS A 229 -5.92 -14.85 -0.92
CA LYS A 229 -7.27 -14.98 -0.36
C LYS A 229 -7.99 -13.62 -0.40
N LEU A 230 -7.30 -12.53 -0.06
CA LEU A 230 -7.84 -11.18 -0.12
C LEU A 230 -8.25 -10.80 -1.54
N VAL A 231 -7.33 -10.96 -2.50
CA VAL A 231 -7.60 -10.64 -3.92
C VAL A 231 -8.75 -11.49 -4.47
N ARG A 232 -8.82 -12.77 -4.11
CA ARG A 232 -9.93 -13.64 -4.51
C ARG A 232 -11.26 -13.13 -3.96
N ASN A 233 -11.31 -12.73 -2.69
CA ASN A 233 -12.53 -12.22 -2.07
C ASN A 233 -12.98 -10.90 -2.73
N ILE A 234 -12.06 -9.98 -3.02
CA ILE A 234 -12.36 -8.72 -3.71
C ILE A 234 -12.86 -8.99 -5.14
N TRP A 235 -12.20 -9.89 -5.88
CA TRP A 235 -12.64 -10.27 -7.22
C TRP A 235 -14.04 -10.89 -7.20
N ARG A 236 -14.36 -11.77 -6.22
CA ARG A 236 -15.71 -12.32 -6.04
C ARG A 236 -16.73 -11.23 -5.72
N ALA A 237 -16.43 -10.35 -4.78
CA ALA A 237 -17.29 -9.22 -4.43
C ALA A 237 -17.61 -8.35 -5.66
N TRP A 238 -16.65 -8.20 -6.58
CA TRP A 238 -16.88 -7.50 -7.85
C TRP A 238 -17.84 -8.23 -8.77
N ARG A 239 -17.67 -9.55 -8.93
CA ARG A 239 -18.59 -10.36 -9.74
C ARG A 239 -20.01 -10.38 -9.19
N GLU A 240 -20.16 -10.30 -7.87
CA GLU A 240 -21.46 -10.28 -7.19
C GLU A 240 -22.13 -8.91 -7.17
N ALA A 241 -21.36 -7.81 -7.24
CA ALA A 241 -21.91 -6.46 -7.15
C ALA A 241 -22.54 -5.96 -8.48
N GLY A 242 -22.23 -6.61 -9.60
CA GLY A 242 -22.73 -6.21 -10.92
C GLY A 242 -22.03 -4.94 -11.46
N PRO A 243 -22.52 -4.38 -12.59
CA PRO A 243 -21.89 -3.25 -13.27
C PRO A 243 -22.33 -1.88 -12.74
N ALA A 244 -23.43 -1.78 -11.99
CA ALA A 244 -23.97 -0.51 -11.51
C ALA A 244 -23.07 0.12 -10.44
N LEU A 245 -22.88 1.44 -10.50
CA LEU A 245 -22.15 2.17 -9.46
C LEU A 245 -22.87 2.07 -8.12
N ALA A 246 -22.12 2.13 -7.02
CA ALA A 246 -22.73 2.20 -5.71
C ALA A 246 -23.44 3.56 -5.57
N PRO A 247 -24.64 3.61 -4.95
CA PRO A 247 -25.30 4.88 -4.68
C PRO A 247 -24.37 5.77 -3.87
N ALA A 248 -24.36 7.06 -4.17
CA ALA A 248 -23.55 8.03 -3.43
C ALA A 248 -23.85 7.90 -1.94
N LEU A 249 -22.90 7.39 -1.17
CA LEU A 249 -23.02 7.35 0.28
C LEU A 249 -22.98 8.80 0.76
N ALA A 250 -24.03 9.22 1.48
CA ALA A 250 -24.03 10.51 2.16
C ALA A 250 -22.74 10.66 2.97
N PRO A 251 -22.13 11.86 3.02
CA PRO A 251 -20.95 12.08 3.84
C PRO A 251 -21.28 11.68 5.28
N ALA A 252 -20.43 10.83 5.85
CA ALA A 252 -20.49 10.40 7.25
C ALA A 252 -19.84 11.44 8.15
#